data_AF-A0A817IDV3-F1
#
_entry.id   AF-A0A817IDV3-F1
#
_cell.length_a   1.000
_cell.length_b   1.000
_cell.length_c   1.000
_cell.angle_alpha   90.00
_cell.angle_beta   90.00
_cell.angle_gamma   90.00
#
_symmetry.space_group_name_H-M   'P 1'
#
loop_
_entity.id
_entity.type
_entity.pdbx_description
1 polymer ?
#
loop_
_entity_poly.entity_id
_entity_poly.type
_entity_poly.pdbx_seq_one_letter_code
_entity_poly.pdbx_strand_id
1 'polypeptide(L)'
;MAATSATALRQAGAYYGRSLSRRAVLTVPSSDWKKLTKLPTFTNTDCVVLDLEDGVAETAKQIARENIFRYLNESASKINREICVRINSMSSNHINDDVKLLKDLSTSIDCLFVPKVESVDEMKWLADHLGTNRQYNLVLYCESARSLVDLRSILTSASSLFSLQGVVFGSDDFSADVGINGRYSLDAVELTYARQKLVTICRLFENAQPIDMVYINFKDLDGLKKQSEQGAAWGFTGKQVIHPQQVPIVQAAFSPSESSIIWAKELIQAFEKHEKEEGKGAFTFRGCKRVLLSNDWYSSIQQPNVKVVTDRIQEIKSNSIVTRDGDEYPVDIIIWSTGFQVQKFPLAIYGINGRALDEQWSETMQAYRGVTVPNFPNLFFLLGPNTGLGHNSIIVMIEAQINYTAEALLYMDEKNVRVLDVKQSAHDNFNHKLQTKLKKTVWQSGGCHSWYQDAKGNNTTIWPDFTWVYILLMKSFDSKNYIFN
;
A
#
# COMPACT_ATOMS: atom_id res chain seq x y z
N MET A 1 -16.00 24.87 6.46
CA MET A 1 -15.33 24.65 5.16
C MET A 1 -14.80 23.22 5.12
N ALA A 2 -15.69 22.25 4.90
CA ALA A 2 -15.31 20.85 4.75
C ALA A 2 -15.16 20.59 3.26
N ALA A 3 -13.92 20.43 2.78
CA ALA A 3 -13.68 19.88 1.45
C ALA A 3 -14.27 18.46 1.44
N THR A 4 -15.29 18.23 0.62
CA THR A 4 -15.87 16.90 0.45
C THR A 4 -14.79 15.98 -0.13
N SER A 5 -14.74 14.72 0.32
CA SER A 5 -13.78 13.71 -0.15
C SER A 5 -13.77 13.54 -1.69
N ALA A 6 -14.92 13.77 -2.33
CA ALA A 6 -15.06 13.82 -3.79
C ALA A 6 -14.26 14.96 -4.43
N THR A 7 -14.14 16.10 -3.76
CA THR A 7 -13.32 17.24 -4.21
C THR A 7 -11.84 16.91 -4.11
N ALA A 8 -11.40 16.19 -3.06
CA ALA A 8 -10.01 15.74 -2.91
C ALA A 8 -9.62 14.69 -3.97
N LEU A 9 -10.52 13.75 -4.30
CA LEU A 9 -10.30 12.76 -5.36
C LEU A 9 -10.34 13.37 -6.76
N ARG A 10 -11.24 14.33 -7.03
CA ARG A 10 -11.25 15.11 -8.28
C ARG A 10 -10.03 16.02 -8.39
N GLN A 11 -9.60 16.63 -7.29
CA GLN A 11 -8.35 17.39 -7.24
C GLN A 11 -7.16 16.48 -7.55
N ALA A 12 -7.04 15.28 -6.99
CA ALA A 12 -5.94 14.36 -7.31
C ALA A 12 -5.86 13.99 -8.80
N GLY A 13 -7.01 13.83 -9.48
CA GLY A 13 -7.08 13.65 -10.94
C GLY A 13 -6.84 14.93 -11.76
N ALA A 14 -7.13 16.11 -11.18
CA ALA A 14 -6.90 17.41 -11.79
C ALA A 14 -5.45 17.92 -11.59
N TYR A 15 -4.78 17.55 -10.49
CA TYR A 15 -3.35 17.81 -10.20
C TYR A 15 -2.45 17.29 -11.32
N TYR A 16 -2.88 16.25 -12.04
CA TYR A 16 -2.15 15.69 -13.18
C TYR A 16 -2.95 15.81 -14.48
N GLY A 17 -3.39 17.02 -14.84
CA GLY A 17 -3.94 17.28 -16.17
C GLY A 17 -2.92 16.91 -17.26
N ARG A 18 -3.20 15.93 -18.12
CA ARG A 18 -2.33 15.45 -19.24
C ARG A 18 -0.81 15.50 -18.93
N SER A 19 -0.38 15.26 -17.69
CA SER A 19 1.03 15.41 -17.35
C SER A 19 1.81 14.25 -17.98
N LEU A 20 2.94 14.55 -18.61
CA LEU A 20 3.84 13.51 -19.11
C LEU A 20 4.24 12.60 -17.94
N SER A 21 4.22 11.29 -18.20
CA SER A 21 4.67 10.31 -17.20
C SER A 21 6.19 10.42 -17.08
N ARG A 22 6.72 10.32 -15.86
CA ARG A 22 8.17 10.29 -15.60
C ARG A 22 8.51 9.20 -14.60
N ARG A 23 7.93 8.01 -14.75
CA ARG A 23 8.16 6.89 -13.81
C ARG A 23 9.63 6.53 -13.76
N ALA A 24 10.27 6.47 -14.93
CA ALA A 24 11.71 6.36 -15.08
C ALA A 24 12.27 7.56 -15.84
N VAL A 25 13.27 8.21 -15.24
CA VAL A 25 14.01 9.34 -15.84
C VAL A 25 15.42 8.85 -16.18
N LEU A 26 15.65 8.49 -17.45
CA LEU A 26 16.94 7.93 -17.89
C LEU A 26 17.91 9.05 -18.26
N THR A 27 18.97 9.21 -17.46
CA THR A 27 20.04 10.18 -17.73
C THR A 27 21.09 9.58 -18.66
N VAL A 28 21.47 10.32 -19.71
CA VAL A 28 22.43 9.88 -20.72
C VAL A 28 23.53 10.92 -20.89
N PRO A 29 24.80 10.58 -20.61
CA PRO A 29 25.94 11.44 -20.89
C PRO A 29 26.00 11.85 -22.35
N SER A 30 25.86 13.15 -22.64
CA SER A 30 25.78 13.63 -24.02
C SER A 30 27.13 13.67 -24.74
N SER A 31 28.24 13.50 -24.00
CA SER A 31 29.57 13.29 -24.60
C SER A 31 29.70 11.94 -25.32
N ASP A 32 28.83 10.96 -25.03
CA ASP A 32 28.85 9.65 -25.67
C ASP A 32 27.85 9.55 -26.83
N TRP A 33 28.34 9.84 -28.04
CA TRP A 33 27.54 9.76 -29.27
C TRP A 33 26.91 8.37 -29.51
N LYS A 34 27.57 7.29 -29.08
CA LYS A 34 27.04 5.92 -29.24
C LYS A 34 25.83 5.69 -28.34
N LYS A 35 25.78 6.31 -27.15
CA LYS A 35 24.60 6.24 -26.28
C LYS A 35 23.44 7.05 -26.86
N LEU A 36 23.69 8.27 -27.33
CA LEU A 36 22.66 9.13 -27.93
C LEU A 36 21.98 8.45 -29.14
N THR A 37 22.77 7.89 -30.06
CA THR A 37 22.25 7.21 -31.26
C THR A 37 21.48 5.92 -30.96
N LYS A 38 21.62 5.34 -29.76
CA LYS A 38 20.83 4.19 -29.30
C LYS A 38 19.49 4.57 -28.68
N LEU A 39 19.26 5.83 -28.31
CA LEU A 39 18.02 6.28 -27.66
C LEU A 39 16.71 5.89 -28.39
N PRO A 40 16.64 5.88 -29.74
CA PRO A 40 15.44 5.42 -30.44
C PRO A 40 15.07 3.95 -30.13
N THR A 41 16.05 3.12 -29.77
CA THR A 41 15.82 1.70 -29.45
C THR A 41 15.16 1.47 -28.09
N PHE A 42 15.23 2.43 -27.17
CA PHE A 42 14.58 2.34 -25.85
C PHE A 42 13.12 2.83 -25.93
N THR A 43 12.27 2.08 -26.63
CA THR A 43 10.89 2.50 -26.95
C THR A 43 9.98 2.69 -25.74
N ASN A 44 10.27 2.02 -24.61
CA ASN A 44 9.44 1.99 -23.42
C ASN A 44 10.03 2.78 -22.24
N THR A 45 10.73 3.88 -22.51
CA THR A 45 11.23 4.81 -21.48
C THR A 45 10.41 6.07 -21.51
N ASP A 46 9.84 6.46 -20.36
CA ASP A 46 9.00 7.64 -20.24
C ASP A 46 9.73 8.95 -20.56
N CYS A 47 10.89 9.16 -19.92
CA CYS A 47 11.64 10.41 -19.96
C CYS A 47 13.14 10.14 -20.15
N VAL A 48 13.77 10.86 -21.08
CA VAL A 48 15.21 10.80 -21.35
C VAL A 48 15.83 12.16 -21.13
N VAL A 49 16.90 12.21 -20.35
CA VAL A 49 17.65 13.42 -20.03
C VAL A 49 19.01 13.37 -20.70
N LEU A 50 19.22 14.23 -21.70
CA LEU A 50 20.52 14.52 -22.30
C LEU A 50 21.34 15.34 -21.32
N ASP A 51 22.39 14.74 -20.78
CA ASP A 51 23.14 15.31 -19.68
C ASP A 51 24.34 16.13 -20.15
N LEU A 52 24.49 17.34 -19.59
CA LEU A 52 25.68 18.18 -19.71
C LEU A 52 26.43 18.33 -18.38
N GLU A 53 25.91 17.78 -17.28
CA GLU A 53 26.41 18.01 -15.94
C GLU A 53 27.27 16.82 -15.43
N ASP A 54 26.96 16.19 -14.30
CA ASP A 54 27.86 15.24 -13.62
C ASP A 54 28.14 13.95 -14.42
N GLY A 55 27.28 13.58 -15.37
CA GLY A 55 27.54 12.48 -16.30
C GLY A 55 28.59 12.82 -17.37
N VAL A 56 29.00 14.08 -17.49
CA VAL A 56 29.94 14.58 -18.50
C VAL A 56 31.20 15.14 -17.84
N ALA A 57 32.36 14.58 -18.19
CA ALA A 57 33.64 15.08 -17.73
C ALA A 57 33.87 16.56 -18.13
N GLU A 58 34.59 17.30 -17.30
CA GLU A 58 34.87 18.73 -17.49
C GLU A 58 35.47 19.06 -18.86
N THR A 59 36.42 18.24 -19.33
CA THR A 59 37.06 18.40 -20.65
C THR A 59 36.14 18.04 -21.82
N ALA A 60 35.00 17.40 -21.56
CA ALA A 60 34.06 16.92 -22.55
C ALA A 60 32.76 17.74 -22.63
N LYS A 61 32.63 18.83 -21.85
CA LYS A 61 31.43 19.68 -21.85
C LYS A 61 31.15 20.27 -23.24
N GLN A 62 32.18 20.73 -23.93
CA GLN A 62 32.04 21.32 -25.26
C GLN A 62 31.53 20.30 -26.29
N ILE A 63 32.15 19.12 -26.38
CA ILE A 63 31.70 18.07 -27.31
C ILE A 63 30.31 17.56 -26.95
N ALA A 64 29.93 17.55 -25.66
CA ALA A 64 28.59 17.18 -25.24
C ALA A 64 27.53 18.16 -25.75
N ARG A 65 27.78 19.48 -25.72
CA ARG A 65 26.88 20.49 -26.31
C ARG A 65 26.74 20.33 -27.82
N GLU A 66 27.85 20.14 -28.52
CA GLU A 66 27.88 19.89 -29.97
C GLU A 66 27.06 18.65 -30.33
N ASN A 67 27.21 17.59 -29.53
CA ASN A 67 26.42 16.36 -29.70
C ASN A 67 24.93 16.60 -29.45
N ILE A 68 24.52 17.33 -28.41
CA ILE A 68 23.10 17.67 -28.18
C ILE A 68 22.54 18.46 -29.37
N PHE A 69 23.25 19.50 -29.80
CA PHE A 69 22.83 20.33 -30.94
C PHE A 69 22.61 19.48 -32.19
N ARG A 70 23.61 18.64 -32.51
CA ARG A 70 23.54 17.73 -33.65
C ARG A 70 22.40 16.72 -33.50
N TYR A 71 22.30 16.07 -32.34
CA TYR A 71 21.33 15.02 -32.09
C TYR A 71 19.89 15.53 -32.21
N LEU A 72 19.60 16.69 -31.59
CA LEU A 72 18.26 17.25 -31.61
C LEU A 72 17.86 17.72 -33.02
N ASN A 73 18.79 18.30 -33.78
CA ASN A 73 18.50 18.75 -35.15
C ASN A 73 18.39 17.58 -36.15
N GLU A 74 19.14 16.50 -35.98
CA GLU A 74 19.16 15.37 -36.93
C GLU A 74 18.18 14.24 -36.60
N SER A 75 17.86 14.03 -35.32
CA SER A 75 17.25 12.78 -34.84
C SER A 75 16.08 12.94 -33.87
N ALA A 76 15.76 14.14 -33.37
CA ALA A 76 14.67 14.32 -32.38
C ALA A 76 13.30 13.87 -32.91
N SER A 77 13.01 14.08 -34.19
CA SER A 77 11.73 13.70 -34.81
C SER A 77 11.45 12.19 -34.80
N LYS A 78 12.46 11.35 -34.51
CA LYS A 78 12.34 9.89 -34.46
C LYS A 78 11.96 9.36 -33.07
N ILE A 79 11.75 10.24 -32.10
CA ILE A 79 11.48 9.87 -30.71
C ILE A 79 10.06 10.30 -30.33
N ASN A 80 9.25 9.34 -29.87
CA ASN A 80 7.90 9.56 -29.36
C ASN A 80 7.87 9.45 -27.83
N ARG A 81 8.74 10.20 -27.14
CA ARG A 81 8.86 10.25 -25.67
C ARG A 81 9.43 11.60 -25.24
N GLU A 82 9.37 11.93 -23.97
CA GLU A 82 9.90 13.20 -23.47
C GLU A 82 11.43 13.25 -23.60
N ILE A 83 11.94 14.27 -24.30
CA ILE A 83 13.36 14.58 -24.41
C ILE A 83 13.67 15.84 -23.61
N CYS A 84 14.51 15.65 -22.61
CA CYS A 84 14.93 16.68 -21.69
C CYS A 84 16.43 16.96 -21.84
N VAL A 85 16.87 18.13 -21.38
CA VAL A 85 18.30 18.46 -21.24
C VAL A 85 18.58 18.82 -19.79
N ARG A 86 19.62 18.23 -19.18
CA ARG A 86 20.16 18.69 -17.91
C ARG A 86 21.36 19.59 -18.17
N ILE A 87 21.22 20.86 -17.83
CA ILE A 87 22.29 21.86 -17.95
C ILE A 87 23.26 21.77 -16.77
N ASN A 88 24.40 22.44 -16.86
CA ASN A 88 25.28 22.65 -15.72
C ASN A 88 24.65 23.61 -14.69
N SER A 89 25.14 23.57 -13.45
CA SER A 89 24.65 24.42 -12.37
C SER A 89 24.90 25.91 -12.63
N MET A 90 24.12 26.79 -11.99
CA MET A 90 24.30 28.25 -12.08
C MET A 90 25.65 28.72 -11.53
N SER A 91 26.24 27.94 -10.62
CA SER A 91 27.56 28.19 -10.04
C SER A 91 28.72 27.72 -10.95
N SER A 92 28.43 27.00 -12.03
CA SER A 92 29.45 26.49 -12.96
C SER A 92 29.91 27.56 -13.96
N ASN A 93 31.14 27.43 -14.45
CA ASN A 93 31.67 28.25 -15.55
C ASN A 93 31.02 27.93 -16.91
N HIS A 94 30.15 26.92 -16.98
CA HIS A 94 29.57 26.37 -18.20
C HIS A 94 28.15 26.85 -18.49
N ILE A 95 27.48 27.46 -17.51
CA ILE A 95 26.06 27.82 -17.61
C ILE A 95 25.77 28.75 -18.80
N ASN A 96 26.66 29.69 -19.07
CA ASN A 96 26.47 30.65 -20.17
C ASN A 96 26.48 29.94 -21.54
N ASP A 97 27.36 28.97 -21.73
CA ASP A 97 27.44 28.18 -22.96
C ASP A 97 26.21 27.27 -23.11
N ASP A 98 25.71 26.72 -22.01
CA ASP A 98 24.50 25.90 -22.01
C ASP A 98 23.25 26.71 -22.34
N VAL A 99 23.10 27.92 -21.77
CA VAL A 99 22.02 28.85 -22.12
C VAL A 99 22.11 29.25 -23.60
N LYS A 100 23.32 29.49 -24.11
CA LYS A 100 23.53 29.78 -25.53
C LYS A 100 23.09 28.62 -26.41
N LEU A 101 23.51 27.39 -26.09
CA LEU A 101 23.04 26.18 -26.77
C LEU A 101 21.51 26.13 -26.81
N LEU A 102 20.85 26.31 -25.65
CA LEU A 102 19.39 26.25 -25.57
C LEU A 102 18.69 27.29 -26.46
N LYS A 103 19.26 28.48 -26.62
CA LYS A 103 18.76 29.53 -27.52
C LYS A 103 18.97 29.19 -28.99
N ASP A 104 20.10 28.57 -29.31
CA ASP A 104 20.48 28.23 -30.68
C ASP A 104 19.77 26.98 -31.21
N LEU A 105 19.15 26.17 -30.34
CA LEU A 105 18.38 24.98 -30.74
C LEU A 105 17.15 25.36 -31.59
N SER A 106 17.09 24.82 -32.81
CA SER A 106 15.94 24.96 -33.71
C SER A 106 14.73 24.10 -33.31
N THR A 107 15.00 23.01 -32.59
CA THR A 107 13.99 22.07 -32.07
C THR A 107 13.75 22.32 -30.59
N SER A 108 12.48 22.39 -30.17
CA SER A 108 12.12 22.52 -28.75
C SER A 108 12.43 21.24 -27.99
N ILE A 109 13.13 21.37 -26.87
CA ILE A 109 13.16 20.34 -25.83
C ILE A 109 11.84 20.35 -25.05
N ASP A 110 11.46 19.21 -24.47
CA ASP A 110 10.22 19.11 -23.71
C ASP A 110 10.36 19.67 -22.30
N CYS A 111 11.53 19.49 -21.66
CA CYS A 111 11.79 19.96 -20.32
C CYS A 111 13.29 20.21 -20.05
N LEU A 112 13.58 21.24 -19.26
CA LEU A 112 14.91 21.62 -18.80
C LEU A 112 15.11 21.15 -17.34
N PHE A 113 16.16 20.37 -17.13
CA PHE A 113 16.57 19.87 -15.82
C PHE A 113 17.67 20.78 -15.27
N VAL A 114 17.43 21.38 -14.11
CA VAL A 114 18.33 22.37 -13.50
C VAL A 114 18.94 21.80 -12.22
N PRO A 115 20.23 21.46 -12.21
CA PRO A 115 20.89 20.89 -11.03
C PRO A 115 21.27 21.97 -10.02
N LYS A 116 21.56 21.55 -8.79
CA LYS A 116 22.23 22.31 -7.72
C LYS A 116 21.57 23.66 -7.44
N VAL A 117 20.23 23.69 -7.44
CA VAL A 117 19.47 24.93 -7.21
C VAL A 117 19.47 25.26 -5.72
N GLU A 118 20.04 26.40 -5.37
CA GLU A 118 20.21 26.82 -3.98
C GLU A 118 19.43 28.08 -3.59
N SER A 119 18.93 28.83 -4.56
CA SER A 119 18.31 30.13 -4.26
C SER A 119 17.22 30.55 -5.23
N VAL A 120 16.39 31.49 -4.77
CA VAL A 120 15.38 32.17 -5.59
C VAL A 120 16.03 33.00 -6.69
N ASP A 121 17.20 33.60 -6.43
CA ASP A 121 17.86 34.48 -7.39
C ASP A 121 18.45 33.71 -8.58
N GLU A 122 18.81 32.44 -8.41
CA GLU A 122 19.18 31.55 -9.52
C GLU A 122 18.01 31.34 -10.49
N MET A 123 16.78 31.22 -9.99
CA MET A 123 15.59 31.09 -10.85
C MET A 123 15.31 32.36 -11.64
N LYS A 124 15.49 33.54 -11.01
CA LYS A 124 15.36 34.83 -11.70
C LYS A 124 16.45 35.00 -12.76
N TRP A 125 17.70 34.71 -12.40
CA TRP A 125 18.83 34.77 -13.31
C TRP A 125 18.58 33.90 -14.54
N LEU A 126 18.12 32.65 -14.33
CA LEU A 126 17.81 31.74 -15.43
C LEU A 126 16.69 32.28 -16.32
N ALA A 127 15.64 32.88 -15.75
CA ALA A 127 14.53 33.45 -16.51
C ALA A 127 15.00 34.62 -17.39
N ASP A 128 15.80 35.53 -16.82
CA ASP A 128 16.37 36.67 -17.53
C ASP A 128 17.27 36.21 -18.68
N HIS A 129 18.08 35.17 -18.45
CA HIS A 129 19.03 34.68 -19.43
C HIS A 129 18.39 33.82 -20.51
N LEU A 130 17.35 33.04 -20.23
CA LEU A 130 16.61 32.28 -21.25
C LEU A 130 15.67 33.18 -22.07
N GLY A 131 15.23 34.30 -21.50
CA GLY A 131 14.30 35.25 -22.11
C GLY A 131 12.85 34.74 -22.16
N THR A 132 11.94 35.62 -22.57
CA THR A 132 10.48 35.37 -22.54
C THR A 132 9.90 34.85 -23.86
N ASN A 133 10.75 34.59 -24.85
CA ASN A 133 10.32 34.20 -26.21
C ASN A 133 9.61 32.83 -26.25
N ARG A 134 9.81 31.99 -25.24
CA ARG A 134 9.10 30.71 -25.07
C ARG A 134 8.93 30.38 -23.59
N GLN A 135 7.86 29.68 -23.26
CA GLN A 135 7.68 29.12 -21.92
C GLN A 135 8.53 27.85 -21.77
N TYR A 136 9.28 27.74 -20.68
CA TYR A 136 10.08 26.55 -20.37
C TYR A 136 9.39 25.71 -19.30
N ASN A 137 9.40 24.40 -19.52
CA ASN A 137 9.07 23.40 -18.53
C ASN A 137 10.32 23.08 -17.71
N LEU A 138 10.27 23.13 -16.38
CA LEU A 138 11.42 22.88 -15.51
C LEU A 138 11.24 21.68 -14.58
N VAL A 139 12.30 20.89 -14.45
CA VAL A 139 12.52 19.99 -13.32
C VAL A 139 13.76 20.45 -12.58
N LEU A 140 13.64 20.71 -11.27
CA LEU A 140 14.76 21.20 -10.45
C LEU A 140 15.37 20.04 -9.66
N TYR A 141 16.65 20.11 -9.33
CA TYR A 141 17.24 19.20 -8.35
C TYR A 141 17.28 19.87 -6.98
N CYS A 142 16.85 19.11 -5.97
CA CYS A 142 17.08 19.40 -4.57
C CYS A 142 18.17 18.46 -4.07
N GLU A 143 19.37 19.01 -3.87
CA GLU A 143 20.59 18.23 -3.67
C GLU A 143 21.57 18.84 -2.67
N SER A 144 21.13 19.82 -1.87
CA SER A 144 21.88 20.36 -0.73
C SER A 144 20.95 20.65 0.46
N ALA A 145 21.52 20.80 1.66
CA ALA A 145 20.81 21.21 2.86
C ALA A 145 20.10 22.54 2.65
N ARG A 146 20.79 23.50 2.03
CA ARG A 146 20.24 24.82 1.70
C ARG A 146 19.05 24.69 0.76
N SER A 147 19.21 23.93 -0.33
CA SER A 147 18.12 23.66 -1.28
C SER A 147 16.90 23.04 -0.58
N LEU A 148 17.09 22.07 0.30
CA LEU A 148 16.00 21.40 1.02
C LEU A 148 15.32 22.30 2.05
N VAL A 149 16.06 23.18 2.72
CA VAL A 149 15.51 24.15 3.68
C VAL A 149 14.68 25.20 2.96
N ASP A 150 15.19 25.74 1.86
CA ASP A 150 14.57 26.84 1.10
C ASP A 150 13.63 26.35 -0.03
N LEU A 151 13.45 25.03 -0.18
CA LEU A 151 12.77 24.41 -1.32
C LEU A 151 11.42 25.06 -1.63
N ARG A 152 10.59 25.34 -0.63
CA ARG A 152 9.27 25.98 -0.86
C ARG A 152 9.42 27.34 -1.54
N SER A 153 10.36 28.17 -1.11
CA SER A 153 10.59 29.50 -1.68
C SER A 153 11.13 29.40 -3.10
N ILE A 154 12.07 28.48 -3.33
CA ILE A 154 12.62 28.18 -4.66
C ILE A 154 11.51 27.75 -5.63
N LEU A 155 10.68 26.77 -5.24
CA LEU A 155 9.57 26.29 -6.07
C LEU A 155 8.50 27.36 -6.30
N THR A 156 8.23 28.21 -5.32
CA THR A 156 7.31 29.35 -5.49
C THR A 156 7.82 30.29 -6.58
N SER A 157 9.10 30.69 -6.51
CA SER A 157 9.71 31.52 -7.54
C SER A 157 9.72 30.82 -8.90
N ALA A 158 10.15 29.56 -8.96
CA ALA A 158 10.22 28.80 -10.19
C ALA A 158 8.83 28.67 -10.85
N SER A 159 7.78 28.38 -10.08
CA SER A 159 6.40 28.28 -10.59
C SER A 159 5.82 29.61 -11.12
N SER A 160 6.34 30.75 -10.66
CA SER A 160 5.94 32.07 -11.16
C SER A 160 6.64 32.47 -12.45
N LEU A 161 7.83 31.91 -12.70
CA LEU A 161 8.69 32.24 -13.85
C LEU A 161 8.61 31.19 -14.96
N PHE A 162 8.27 29.95 -14.61
CA PHE A 162 8.33 28.79 -15.49
C PHE A 162 7.16 27.84 -15.25
N SER A 163 6.98 26.91 -16.18
CA SER A 163 6.10 25.76 -15.98
C SER A 163 6.83 24.72 -15.14
N LEU A 164 6.63 24.73 -13.82
CA LEU A 164 7.26 23.77 -12.90
C LEU A 164 6.64 22.37 -13.09
N GLN A 165 7.47 21.39 -13.45
CA GLN A 165 7.06 20.03 -13.79
C GLN A 165 7.54 18.97 -12.79
N GLY A 166 8.52 19.28 -11.94
CA GLY A 166 9.00 18.33 -10.95
C GLY A 166 10.21 18.77 -10.16
N VAL A 167 10.55 17.95 -9.17
CA VAL A 167 11.73 18.09 -8.35
C VAL A 167 12.37 16.73 -8.18
N VAL A 168 13.65 16.64 -8.54
CA VAL A 168 14.49 15.48 -8.36
C VAL A 168 15.17 15.56 -7.00
N PHE A 169 15.17 14.46 -6.25
CA PHE A 169 16.04 14.34 -5.08
C PHE A 169 17.43 13.85 -5.50
N GLY A 170 18.44 14.73 -5.41
CA GLY A 170 19.84 14.39 -5.68
C GLY A 170 20.51 13.83 -4.43
N SER A 171 20.41 12.52 -4.20
CA SER A 171 20.84 11.87 -2.96
C SER A 171 22.32 12.01 -2.64
N ASP A 172 23.18 11.89 -3.64
CA ASP A 172 24.62 11.74 -3.44
C ASP A 172 25.28 13.09 -3.17
N ASP A 173 24.94 14.13 -3.94
CA ASP A 173 25.29 15.51 -3.64
C ASP A 173 24.70 15.96 -2.29
N PHE A 174 23.44 15.61 -2.00
CA PHE A 174 22.83 15.94 -0.70
C PHE A 174 23.59 15.29 0.44
N SER A 175 23.96 14.01 0.28
CA SER A 175 24.72 13.26 1.28
C SER A 175 26.10 13.88 1.51
N ALA A 176 26.77 14.31 0.45
CA ALA A 176 28.05 15.01 0.53
C ALA A 176 27.92 16.34 1.28
N ASP A 177 26.88 17.13 0.99
CA ASP A 177 26.65 18.44 1.61
C ASP A 177 26.34 18.36 3.11
N VAL A 178 25.51 17.39 3.54
CA VAL A 178 25.18 17.22 4.97
C VAL A 178 26.21 16.40 5.76
N GLY A 179 27.24 15.87 5.09
CA GLY A 179 28.29 15.08 5.73
C GLY A 179 27.87 13.66 6.14
N ILE A 180 26.98 13.01 5.38
CA ILE A 180 26.72 11.58 5.55
C ILE A 180 27.99 10.83 5.11
N ASN A 181 28.66 10.20 6.08
CA ASN A 181 29.93 9.52 5.83
C ASN A 181 29.74 8.21 5.06
N GLY A 182 30.48 8.06 3.96
CA GLY A 182 30.47 6.85 3.14
C GLY A 182 29.22 6.76 2.25
N ARG A 183 28.84 5.53 1.86
CA ARG A 183 27.54 5.30 1.22
C ARG A 183 26.50 5.13 2.32
N TYR A 184 25.36 5.81 2.18
CA TYR A 184 24.19 5.56 3.02
C TYR A 184 23.79 4.08 2.96
N SER A 185 23.09 3.63 4.00
CA SER A 185 22.57 2.27 4.12
C SER A 185 21.76 1.82 2.88
N LEU A 186 21.65 0.51 2.64
CA LEU A 186 20.90 -0.01 1.48
C LEU A 186 19.42 0.39 1.50
N ASP A 187 18.85 0.54 2.70
CA ASP A 187 17.50 1.03 2.95
C ASP A 187 17.40 2.57 2.98
N ALA A 188 18.54 3.26 2.84
CA ALA A 188 18.67 4.72 2.76
C ALA A 188 17.96 5.45 3.93
N VAL A 189 18.05 4.87 5.14
CA VAL A 189 17.34 5.40 6.32
C VAL A 189 17.80 6.83 6.66
N GLU A 190 19.07 7.15 6.41
CA GLU A 190 19.68 8.46 6.62
C GLU A 190 19.00 9.56 5.78
N LEU A 191 18.42 9.19 4.64
CA LEU A 191 17.77 10.10 3.70
C LEU A 191 16.25 10.21 3.91
N THR A 192 15.69 9.51 4.90
CA THR A 192 14.23 9.46 5.14
C THR A 192 13.62 10.85 5.32
N TYR A 193 14.24 11.70 6.15
CA TYR A 193 13.77 13.06 6.39
C TYR A 193 13.75 13.88 5.10
N ALA A 194 14.85 13.88 4.35
CA ALA A 194 14.99 14.67 3.13
C ALA A 194 14.00 14.23 2.05
N ARG A 195 13.87 12.92 1.83
CA ARG A 195 12.92 12.33 0.88
C ARG A 195 11.47 12.69 1.21
N GLN A 196 11.05 12.51 2.47
CA GLN A 196 9.67 12.82 2.90
C GLN A 196 9.37 14.32 2.86
N LYS A 197 10.33 15.16 3.27
CA LYS A 197 10.17 16.62 3.20
C LYS A 197 10.04 17.09 1.75
N LEU A 198 10.84 16.56 0.84
CA LEU A 198 10.75 16.88 -0.59
C LEU A 198 9.38 16.53 -1.16
N VAL A 199 8.89 15.30 -0.94
CA VAL A 199 7.55 14.90 -1.40
C VAL A 199 6.49 15.85 -0.85
N THR A 200 6.53 16.15 0.45
CA THR A 200 5.57 17.04 1.11
C THR A 200 5.54 18.42 0.47
N ILE A 201 6.71 19.00 0.19
CA ILE A 201 6.80 20.34 -0.41
C ILE A 201 6.36 20.32 -1.88
N CYS A 202 6.73 19.29 -2.65
CA CYS A 202 6.31 19.16 -4.05
C CYS A 202 4.77 19.13 -4.18
N ARG A 203 4.08 18.45 -3.26
CA ARG A 203 2.61 18.35 -3.26
C ARG A 203 1.88 19.69 -3.02
N LEU A 204 2.60 20.75 -2.63
CA LEU A 204 2.03 22.10 -2.55
C LEU A 204 1.83 22.74 -3.93
N PHE A 205 2.46 22.20 -4.98
CA PHE A 205 2.46 22.74 -6.32
C PHE A 205 1.75 21.78 -7.28
N GLU A 206 0.93 22.32 -8.18
CA GLU A 206 0.00 21.52 -8.99
C GLU A 206 0.72 20.44 -9.83
N ASN A 207 1.77 20.82 -10.55
CA ASN A 207 2.45 19.95 -11.51
C ASN A 207 3.81 19.42 -11.03
N ALA A 208 4.24 19.71 -9.80
CA ALA A 208 5.57 19.32 -9.34
C ALA A 208 5.63 17.84 -8.97
N GLN A 209 6.02 17.00 -9.93
CA GLN A 209 6.31 15.58 -9.71
C GLN A 209 7.56 15.38 -8.82
N PRO A 210 7.44 14.75 -7.63
CA PRO A 210 8.60 14.34 -6.85
C PRO A 210 9.25 13.10 -7.51
N ILE A 211 10.50 13.24 -7.95
CA ILE A 211 11.30 12.20 -8.60
C ILE A 211 12.40 11.75 -7.64
N ASP A 212 12.43 10.45 -7.36
CA ASP A 212 13.31 9.86 -6.35
C ASP A 212 14.76 9.74 -6.83
N MET A 213 15.66 9.54 -5.87
CA MET A 213 17.10 9.42 -6.03
C MET A 213 17.58 8.35 -7.03
N VAL A 214 18.82 8.48 -7.49
CA VAL A 214 19.51 7.42 -8.26
C VAL A 214 19.74 6.19 -7.39
N TYR A 215 19.68 5.01 -7.99
CA TYR A 215 20.24 3.80 -7.40
C TYR A 215 21.53 3.42 -8.12
N ILE A 216 22.68 3.69 -7.50
CA ILE A 216 23.99 3.64 -8.17
C ILE A 216 24.42 2.22 -8.51
N ASN A 217 24.09 1.23 -7.66
CA ASN A 217 24.45 -0.16 -7.91
C ASN A 217 23.55 -0.79 -8.97
N PHE A 218 23.74 -0.44 -10.24
CA PHE A 218 22.89 -0.89 -11.35
C PHE A 218 22.86 -2.41 -11.56
N LYS A 219 23.75 -3.18 -10.91
CA LYS A 219 23.76 -4.64 -10.94
C LYS A 219 22.82 -5.26 -9.89
N ASP A 220 22.52 -4.54 -8.81
CA ASP A 220 21.60 -5.01 -7.77
C ASP A 220 20.16 -4.60 -8.11
N LEU A 221 19.52 -5.42 -8.94
CA LEU A 221 18.16 -5.20 -9.41
C LEU A 221 17.11 -5.42 -8.32
N ASP A 222 17.39 -6.28 -7.34
CA ASP A 222 16.49 -6.54 -6.21
C ASP A 222 16.50 -5.38 -5.20
N GLY A 223 17.69 -4.85 -4.90
CA GLY A 223 17.86 -3.63 -4.11
C GLY A 223 17.20 -2.43 -4.78
N LEU A 224 17.38 -2.27 -6.09
CA LEU A 224 16.67 -1.27 -6.89
C LEU A 224 15.16 -1.42 -6.74
N LYS A 225 14.60 -2.62 -6.95
CA LYS A 225 13.17 -2.89 -6.85
C LYS A 225 12.62 -2.47 -5.49
N LYS A 226 13.26 -2.90 -4.39
CA LYS A 226 12.85 -2.57 -3.03
C LYS A 226 12.87 -1.05 -2.77
N GLN A 227 13.93 -0.37 -3.20
CA GLN A 227 14.04 1.08 -3.00
C GLN A 227 13.02 1.86 -3.85
N SER A 228 12.75 1.40 -5.09
CA SER A 228 11.72 1.98 -5.96
C SER A 228 10.30 1.78 -5.40
N GLU A 229 9.97 0.58 -4.91
CA GLU A 229 8.67 0.29 -4.28
C GLU A 229 8.47 1.13 -3.01
N GLN A 230 9.53 1.31 -2.21
CA GLN A 230 9.50 2.21 -1.07
C GLN A 230 9.27 3.66 -1.51
N GLY A 231 10.00 4.15 -2.52
CA GLY A 231 9.81 5.50 -3.07
C GLY A 231 8.37 5.75 -3.54
N ALA A 232 7.80 4.79 -4.30
CA ALA A 232 6.41 4.85 -4.73
C ALA A 232 5.43 4.88 -3.55
N ALA A 233 5.62 4.01 -2.56
CA ALA A 233 4.81 3.99 -1.32
C ALA A 233 4.92 5.30 -0.51
N TRP A 234 6.03 6.01 -0.65
CA TRP A 234 6.32 7.29 0.01
C TRP A 234 5.81 8.51 -0.75
N GLY A 235 5.17 8.32 -1.90
CA GLY A 235 4.52 9.37 -2.67
C GLY A 235 5.36 10.00 -3.78
N PHE A 236 6.55 9.45 -4.07
CA PHE A 236 7.29 9.76 -5.29
C PHE A 236 6.53 9.25 -6.52
N THR A 237 6.65 9.95 -7.64
CA THR A 237 5.96 9.61 -8.91
C THR A 237 6.89 8.96 -9.93
N GLY A 238 8.19 8.94 -9.65
CA GLY A 238 9.19 8.30 -10.49
C GLY A 238 10.56 8.29 -9.82
N LYS A 239 11.56 7.82 -10.55
CA LYS A 239 12.94 7.69 -10.06
C LYS A 239 13.96 7.92 -11.17
N GLN A 240 15.10 8.50 -10.80
CA GLN A 240 16.26 8.62 -11.69
C GLN A 240 16.87 7.25 -12.01
N VAL A 241 17.25 7.07 -13.28
CA VAL A 241 17.83 5.85 -13.81
C VAL A 241 19.12 6.20 -14.57
N ILE A 242 20.17 5.42 -14.34
CA ILE A 242 21.50 5.59 -14.95
C ILE A 242 21.89 4.44 -15.87
N HIS A 243 21.08 3.38 -15.95
CA HIS A 243 21.31 2.23 -16.81
C HIS A 243 20.01 1.66 -17.39
N PRO A 244 19.96 1.27 -18.69
CA PRO A 244 18.73 0.80 -19.33
C PRO A 244 18.05 -0.39 -18.64
N GLN A 245 18.81 -1.28 -17.99
CA GLN A 245 18.24 -2.43 -17.26
C GLN A 245 17.39 -2.04 -16.05
N GLN A 246 17.55 -0.82 -15.53
CA GLN A 246 16.77 -0.34 -14.39
C GLN A 246 15.36 0.13 -14.83
N VAL A 247 15.20 0.55 -16.09
CA VAL A 247 13.95 1.17 -16.58
C VAL A 247 12.72 0.28 -16.34
N PRO A 248 12.70 -1.02 -16.73
CA PRO A 248 11.51 -1.85 -16.54
C PRO A 248 11.13 -2.03 -15.07
N ILE A 249 12.12 -2.18 -14.19
CA ILE A 249 11.92 -2.36 -12.74
C ILE A 249 11.36 -1.09 -12.12
N VAL A 250 11.96 0.05 -12.45
CA VAL A 250 11.51 1.35 -11.96
C VAL A 250 10.10 1.66 -12.46
N GLN A 251 9.83 1.54 -13.76
CA GLN A 251 8.49 1.83 -14.28
C GLN A 251 7.42 0.90 -13.69
N ALA A 252 7.74 -0.36 -13.43
CA ALA A 252 6.83 -1.28 -12.75
C ALA A 252 6.51 -0.83 -11.32
N ALA A 253 7.52 -0.42 -10.54
CA ALA A 253 7.33 0.02 -9.15
C ALA A 253 6.48 1.31 -9.03
N PHE A 254 6.61 2.21 -10.00
CA PHE A 254 5.82 3.46 -10.06
C PHE A 254 4.55 3.35 -10.93
N SER A 255 4.13 2.13 -11.28
CA SER A 255 2.85 1.86 -11.92
C SER A 255 1.90 1.20 -10.93
N PRO A 256 0.62 1.62 -10.85
CA PRO A 256 -0.34 0.93 -10.00
C PRO A 256 -0.54 -0.51 -10.49
N SER A 257 -0.53 -1.46 -9.56
CA SER A 257 -0.85 -2.85 -9.89
C SER A 257 -2.31 -2.99 -10.36
N GLU A 258 -2.59 -4.02 -11.15
CA GLU A 258 -3.96 -4.33 -11.59
C GLU A 258 -4.93 -4.45 -10.41
N SER A 259 -4.50 -5.10 -9.33
CA SER A 259 -5.27 -5.23 -8.09
C SER A 259 -5.60 -3.87 -7.45
N SER A 260 -4.65 -2.93 -7.45
CA SER A 260 -4.84 -1.57 -6.92
C SER A 260 -5.81 -0.77 -7.80
N ILE A 261 -5.75 -0.94 -9.12
CA ILE A 261 -6.68 -0.31 -10.06
C ILE A 261 -8.10 -0.84 -9.84
N ILE A 262 -8.27 -2.15 -9.72
CA ILE A 262 -9.58 -2.78 -9.46
C ILE A 262 -10.14 -2.27 -8.13
N TRP A 263 -9.35 -2.31 -7.06
CA TRP A 263 -9.74 -1.81 -5.75
C TRP A 263 -10.20 -0.35 -5.79
N ALA A 264 -9.44 0.52 -6.46
CA ALA A 264 -9.77 1.94 -6.56
C ALA A 264 -11.07 2.17 -7.35
N LYS A 265 -11.25 1.44 -8.47
CA LYS A 265 -12.49 1.50 -9.27
C LYS A 265 -13.72 1.08 -8.47
N GLU A 266 -13.61 -0.03 -7.75
CA GLU A 266 -14.71 -0.50 -6.90
C GLU A 266 -15.02 0.47 -5.75
N LEU A 267 -14.00 1.05 -5.12
CA LEU A 267 -14.19 2.04 -4.06
C LEU A 267 -14.93 3.28 -4.58
N ILE A 268 -14.54 3.78 -5.76
CA ILE A 268 -15.20 4.92 -6.41
C ILE A 268 -16.66 4.59 -6.72
N GLN A 269 -16.92 3.44 -7.33
CA GLN A 269 -18.29 2.99 -7.64
C GLN A 269 -19.14 2.85 -6.38
N ALA A 270 -18.58 2.24 -5.32
CA ALA A 270 -19.27 2.09 -4.05
C ALA A 270 -19.57 3.45 -3.41
N PHE A 271 -18.62 4.40 -3.43
CA PHE A 271 -18.85 5.75 -2.93
C PHE A 271 -19.95 6.46 -3.71
N GLU A 272 -19.90 6.46 -5.05
CA GLU A 272 -20.91 7.12 -5.90
C GLU A 272 -22.31 6.55 -5.66
N LYS A 273 -22.43 5.24 -5.47
CA LYS A 273 -23.68 4.58 -5.13
C LYS A 273 -24.23 5.09 -3.80
N HIS A 274 -23.44 5.05 -2.73
CA HIS A 274 -23.89 5.45 -1.40
C HIS A 274 -24.16 6.96 -1.29
N GLU A 275 -23.42 7.79 -2.02
CA GLU A 275 -23.66 9.24 -2.09
C GLU A 275 -25.00 9.52 -2.79
N LYS A 276 -25.21 8.98 -3.99
CA LYS A 276 -26.38 9.31 -4.84
C LYS A 276 -27.67 8.66 -4.35
N GLU A 277 -27.60 7.40 -3.94
CA GLU A 277 -28.80 6.62 -3.59
C GLU A 277 -29.20 6.78 -2.12
N GLU A 278 -28.22 6.91 -1.22
CA GLU A 278 -28.45 6.87 0.23
C GLU A 278 -28.12 8.18 0.95
N GLY A 279 -27.51 9.16 0.26
CA GLY A 279 -27.08 10.41 0.88
C GLY A 279 -26.01 10.24 1.98
N LYS A 280 -25.22 9.16 1.93
CA LYS A 280 -24.25 8.81 2.98
C LYS A 280 -22.84 9.26 2.61
N GLY A 281 -22.26 10.11 3.46
CA GLY A 281 -20.83 10.51 3.37
C GLY A 281 -19.85 9.48 3.93
N ALA A 282 -20.34 8.45 4.64
CA ALA A 282 -19.54 7.35 5.17
C ALA A 282 -20.27 6.03 4.92
N PHE A 283 -19.53 5.03 4.45
CA PHE A 283 -20.08 3.73 4.08
C PHE A 283 -19.08 2.63 4.40
N THR A 284 -19.59 1.40 4.55
CA THR A 284 -18.76 0.23 4.74
C THR A 284 -18.31 -0.28 3.37
N PHE A 285 -17.00 -0.47 3.20
CA PHE A 285 -16.42 -1.00 1.97
C PHE A 285 -15.46 -2.15 2.32
N ARG A 286 -15.80 -3.37 1.89
CA ARG A 286 -15.04 -4.63 2.10
C ARG A 286 -14.64 -4.90 3.58
N GLY A 287 -15.31 -5.85 4.26
CA GLY A 287 -14.90 -6.24 5.62
C GLY A 287 -15.85 -7.12 6.43
N CYS A 288 -17.06 -7.39 5.93
CA CYS A 288 -18.03 -8.23 6.65
C CYS A 288 -17.78 -9.75 6.55
N LYS A 289 -16.79 -10.15 5.74
CA LYS A 289 -16.20 -11.48 5.68
C LYS A 289 -14.69 -11.38 5.87
N ARG A 290 -14.05 -12.47 6.31
CA ARG A 290 -12.59 -12.53 6.50
C ARG A 290 -11.89 -12.16 5.19
N VAL A 291 -11.00 -11.19 5.25
CA VAL A 291 -10.15 -10.83 4.11
C VAL A 291 -9.08 -11.92 3.99
N LEU A 292 -9.11 -12.66 2.88
CA LEU A 292 -8.07 -13.61 2.53
C LEU A 292 -7.02 -12.88 1.68
N LEU A 293 -5.79 -12.84 2.18
CA LEU A 293 -4.66 -12.27 1.45
C LEU A 293 -3.93 -13.42 0.74
N SER A 294 -3.90 -13.38 -0.59
CA SER A 294 -3.10 -14.29 -1.40
C SER A 294 -2.56 -13.52 -2.61
N ASN A 295 -1.27 -13.71 -2.88
CA ASN A 295 -0.57 -13.08 -4.01
C ASN A 295 -0.62 -13.96 -5.27
N ASP A 296 -1.05 -15.21 -5.13
CA ASP A 296 -0.87 -16.28 -6.12
C ASP A 296 -2.17 -16.98 -6.51
N TRP A 297 -3.28 -16.79 -5.79
CA TRP A 297 -4.54 -17.47 -6.06
C TRP A 297 -5.01 -17.28 -7.49
N TYR A 298 -5.09 -16.03 -7.97
CA TYR A 298 -5.54 -15.72 -9.32
C TYR A 298 -4.60 -16.27 -10.40
N SER A 299 -3.29 -16.24 -10.17
CA SER A 299 -2.31 -16.83 -11.08
C SER A 299 -2.42 -18.35 -11.11
N SER A 300 -2.70 -18.97 -9.97
CA SER A 300 -2.80 -20.43 -9.81
C SER A 300 -4.01 -20.99 -10.55
N ILE A 301 -5.19 -20.35 -10.43
CA ILE A 301 -6.40 -20.81 -11.13
C ILE A 301 -6.36 -20.60 -12.65
N GLN A 302 -5.40 -19.81 -13.14
CA GLN A 302 -5.17 -19.55 -14.57
C GLN A 302 -4.09 -20.45 -15.18
N GLN A 303 -3.43 -21.31 -14.40
CA GLN A 303 -2.44 -22.21 -14.95
C GLN A 303 -3.09 -23.20 -15.95
N PRO A 304 -2.38 -23.56 -17.03
CA PRO A 304 -2.95 -24.41 -18.09
C PRO A 304 -3.36 -25.82 -17.61
N ASN A 305 -2.82 -26.27 -16.49
CA ASN A 305 -3.12 -27.54 -15.84
C ASN A 305 -4.21 -27.45 -14.76
N VAL A 306 -4.89 -26.30 -14.62
CA VAL A 306 -5.98 -26.12 -13.66
C VAL A 306 -7.29 -25.88 -14.41
N LYS A 307 -8.31 -26.69 -14.09
CA LYS A 307 -9.68 -26.50 -14.57
C LYS A 307 -10.56 -26.06 -13.42
N VAL A 308 -11.14 -24.87 -13.52
CA VAL A 308 -12.14 -24.38 -12.56
C VAL A 308 -13.51 -24.85 -13.01
N VAL A 309 -14.18 -25.65 -12.17
CA VAL A 309 -15.54 -26.15 -12.42
C VAL A 309 -16.44 -25.56 -11.33
N THR A 310 -17.40 -24.73 -11.73
CA THR A 310 -18.31 -24.04 -10.79
C THR A 310 -19.64 -24.77 -10.60
N ASP A 311 -19.92 -25.78 -11.42
CA ASP A 311 -21.14 -26.55 -11.37
C ASP A 311 -21.25 -27.40 -10.11
N ARG A 312 -22.49 -27.61 -9.67
CA ARG A 312 -22.76 -28.39 -8.46
C ARG A 312 -22.44 -29.86 -8.71
N ILE A 313 -21.78 -30.50 -7.75
CA ILE A 313 -21.56 -31.94 -7.75
C ILE A 313 -22.92 -32.66 -7.58
N GLN A 314 -23.17 -33.66 -8.44
CA GLN A 314 -24.32 -34.55 -8.37
C GLN A 314 -23.93 -35.89 -7.73
N GLU A 315 -22.83 -36.48 -8.14
CA GLU A 315 -22.39 -37.82 -7.70
C GLU A 315 -20.87 -37.89 -7.65
N ILE A 316 -20.34 -38.64 -6.68
CA ILE A 316 -18.92 -39.04 -6.63
C ILE A 316 -18.88 -40.54 -6.93
N LYS A 317 -18.22 -40.91 -8.02
CA LYS A 317 -17.97 -42.30 -8.42
C LYS A 317 -16.60 -42.75 -7.91
N SER A 318 -16.26 -44.02 -8.15
CA SER A 318 -14.99 -44.63 -7.72
C SER A 318 -13.73 -43.90 -8.18
N ASN A 319 -13.78 -43.22 -9.33
CA ASN A 319 -12.63 -42.58 -9.98
C ASN A 319 -13.01 -41.26 -10.69
N SER A 320 -14.16 -40.67 -10.36
CA SER A 320 -14.63 -39.46 -11.01
C SER A 320 -15.67 -38.71 -10.19
N ILE A 321 -15.89 -37.44 -10.54
CA ILE A 321 -16.96 -36.58 -10.03
C ILE A 321 -17.90 -36.25 -11.18
N VAL A 322 -19.20 -36.43 -10.99
CA VAL A 322 -20.24 -36.03 -11.94
C VAL A 322 -20.89 -34.74 -11.46
N THR A 323 -20.93 -33.72 -12.31
CA THR A 323 -21.62 -32.45 -12.06
C THR A 323 -23.07 -32.50 -12.55
N ARG A 324 -23.92 -31.58 -12.06
CA ARG A 324 -25.36 -31.57 -12.36
C ARG A 324 -25.74 -31.28 -13.81
N ASP A 325 -24.82 -30.70 -14.57
CA ASP A 325 -24.92 -30.51 -16.02
C ASP A 325 -24.62 -31.78 -16.82
N GLY A 326 -24.17 -32.86 -16.15
CA GLY A 326 -23.90 -34.17 -16.73
C GLY A 326 -22.44 -34.43 -17.09
N ASP A 327 -21.54 -33.45 -16.89
CA ASP A 327 -20.12 -33.64 -17.12
C ASP A 327 -19.49 -34.58 -16.07
N GLU A 328 -18.56 -35.43 -16.51
CA GLU A 328 -17.82 -36.35 -15.66
C GLU A 328 -16.33 -36.03 -15.68
N TYR A 329 -15.75 -35.88 -14.48
CA TYR A 329 -14.38 -35.46 -14.25
C TYR A 329 -13.59 -36.58 -13.59
N PRO A 330 -12.68 -37.26 -14.32
CA PRO A 330 -11.79 -38.25 -13.73
C PRO A 330 -10.88 -37.60 -12.69
N VAL A 331 -10.81 -38.17 -11.49
CA VAL A 331 -9.94 -37.68 -10.41
C VAL A 331 -9.36 -38.84 -9.60
N ASP A 332 -8.08 -38.72 -9.25
CA ASP A 332 -7.39 -39.68 -8.39
C ASP A 332 -7.49 -39.31 -6.90
N ILE A 333 -7.64 -38.01 -6.59
CA ILE A 333 -7.66 -37.47 -5.23
C ILE A 333 -8.78 -36.44 -5.11
N ILE A 334 -9.57 -36.54 -4.05
CA ILE A 334 -10.59 -35.56 -3.67
C ILE A 334 -10.19 -34.90 -2.35
N ILE A 335 -9.99 -33.59 -2.38
CA ILE A 335 -9.79 -32.79 -1.18
C ILE A 335 -11.14 -32.20 -0.77
N TRP A 336 -11.72 -32.70 0.31
CA TRP A 336 -13.07 -32.35 0.75
C TRP A 336 -13.07 -31.11 1.66
N SER A 337 -13.46 -29.96 1.12
CA SER A 337 -13.42 -28.66 1.82
C SER A 337 -14.80 -27.99 1.95
N THR A 338 -15.85 -28.76 2.27
CA THR A 338 -17.25 -28.25 2.35
C THR A 338 -17.58 -27.49 3.65
N GLY A 339 -16.60 -27.28 4.54
CA GLY A 339 -16.79 -26.58 5.81
C GLY A 339 -17.39 -27.46 6.93
N PHE A 340 -17.76 -26.82 8.04
CA PHE A 340 -18.25 -27.48 9.27
C PHE A 340 -19.49 -26.76 9.81
N GLN A 341 -20.36 -27.49 10.52
CA GLN A 341 -21.46 -26.89 11.29
C GLN A 341 -20.90 -26.35 12.62
N VAL A 342 -20.59 -25.06 12.65
CA VAL A 342 -19.99 -24.39 13.83
C VAL A 342 -20.97 -24.10 14.97
N GLN A 343 -22.27 -24.27 14.73
CA GLN A 343 -23.34 -24.02 15.71
C GLN A 343 -23.78 -25.28 16.47
N LYS A 344 -23.13 -26.42 16.23
CA LYS A 344 -23.42 -27.68 16.92
C LYS A 344 -22.16 -28.21 17.57
N PHE A 345 -22.23 -28.52 18.86
CA PHE A 345 -21.11 -29.13 19.56
C PHE A 345 -21.11 -30.64 19.28
N PRO A 346 -19.95 -31.26 18.98
CA PRO A 346 -19.89 -32.66 18.54
C PRO A 346 -20.07 -33.68 19.68
N LEU A 347 -20.09 -33.21 20.93
CA LEU A 347 -20.22 -34.05 22.13
C LEU A 347 -21.56 -33.80 22.81
N ALA A 348 -22.21 -34.87 23.25
CA ALA A 348 -23.37 -34.78 24.13
C ALA A 348 -22.90 -34.41 25.55
N ILE A 349 -23.12 -33.16 25.94
CA ILE A 349 -22.77 -32.63 27.26
C ILE A 349 -24.05 -32.44 28.06
N TYR A 350 -24.08 -32.97 29.28
CA TYR A 350 -25.20 -32.87 30.20
C TYR A 350 -24.76 -32.12 31.46
N GLY A 351 -25.55 -31.11 31.83
CA GLY A 351 -25.36 -30.31 33.03
C GLY A 351 -26.18 -30.84 34.21
N ILE A 352 -26.44 -29.94 35.15
CA ILE A 352 -27.27 -30.23 36.33
C ILE A 352 -28.66 -30.72 35.89
N ASN A 353 -29.20 -31.71 36.62
CA ASN A 353 -30.50 -32.35 36.35
C ASN A 353 -30.61 -33.03 34.97
N GLY A 354 -29.48 -33.37 34.33
CA GLY A 354 -29.48 -34.06 33.05
C GLY A 354 -29.87 -33.20 31.85
N ARG A 355 -29.85 -31.87 31.98
CA ARG A 355 -30.15 -30.95 30.89
C ARG A 355 -29.04 -30.96 29.85
N ALA A 356 -29.37 -31.13 28.57
CA ALA A 356 -28.38 -31.13 27.51
C ALA A 356 -27.90 -29.70 27.18
N LEU A 357 -26.61 -29.55 26.84
CA LEU A 357 -26.06 -28.26 26.41
C LEU A 357 -26.72 -27.74 25.13
N ASP A 358 -27.03 -28.63 24.20
CA ASP A 358 -27.76 -28.30 22.96
C ASP A 358 -29.15 -27.72 23.27
N GLU A 359 -29.81 -28.17 24.35
CA GLU A 359 -31.08 -27.58 24.81
C GLU A 359 -30.88 -26.20 25.47
N GLN A 360 -29.73 -25.95 26.11
CA GLN A 360 -29.40 -24.63 26.64
C GLN A 360 -29.07 -23.63 25.52
N TRP A 361 -28.50 -24.11 24.42
CA TRP A 361 -28.08 -23.31 23.26
C TRP A 361 -29.10 -23.27 22.11
N SER A 362 -30.28 -23.87 22.27
CA SER A 362 -31.29 -24.00 21.21
C SER A 362 -31.71 -22.67 20.58
N GLU A 363 -31.73 -21.60 21.39
CA GLU A 363 -32.13 -20.26 20.94
C GLU A 363 -30.94 -19.45 20.40
N THR A 364 -29.82 -19.45 21.12
CA THR A 364 -28.59 -18.75 20.75
C THR A 364 -27.43 -19.28 21.60
N MET A 365 -26.28 -19.54 20.97
CA MET A 365 -25.09 -20.02 21.67
C MET A 365 -24.42 -18.88 22.44
N GLN A 366 -24.26 -19.05 23.74
CA GLN A 366 -23.66 -18.06 24.63
C GLN A 366 -22.83 -18.73 25.72
N ALA A 367 -21.78 -18.02 26.15
CA ALA A 367 -20.95 -18.41 27.28
C ALA A 367 -20.41 -17.16 27.98
N TYR A 368 -20.20 -17.24 29.29
CA TYR A 368 -19.53 -16.19 30.03
C TYR A 368 -18.06 -16.17 29.64
N ARG A 369 -17.61 -15.03 29.10
CA ARG A 369 -16.24 -14.83 28.55
C ARG A 369 -15.83 -15.83 27.48
N GLY A 370 -16.79 -16.56 26.89
CA GLY A 370 -16.50 -17.65 25.96
C GLY A 370 -15.92 -18.90 26.62
N VAL A 371 -16.01 -19.04 27.95
CA VAL A 371 -15.37 -20.13 28.71
C VAL A 371 -16.37 -20.99 29.48
N THR A 372 -17.30 -20.40 30.24
CA THR A 372 -18.20 -21.15 31.13
C THR A 372 -19.67 -20.91 30.80
N VAL A 373 -20.53 -21.89 31.08
CA VAL A 373 -21.98 -21.84 30.81
C VAL A 373 -22.75 -22.18 32.09
N PRO A 374 -23.76 -21.38 32.50
CA PRO A 374 -24.54 -21.66 33.70
C PRO A 374 -25.19 -23.06 33.67
N ASN A 375 -25.22 -23.75 34.81
CA ASN A 375 -25.73 -25.11 35.01
C ASN A 375 -24.86 -26.22 34.41
N PHE A 376 -23.65 -25.89 33.96
CA PHE A 376 -22.64 -26.85 33.48
C PHE A 376 -21.38 -26.71 34.33
N PRO A 377 -21.42 -27.15 35.61
CA PRO A 377 -20.32 -26.95 36.54
C PRO A 377 -19.05 -27.63 36.05
N ASN A 378 -17.91 -26.99 36.32
CA ASN A 378 -16.56 -27.46 35.97
C ASN A 378 -16.31 -27.66 34.47
N LEU A 379 -17.22 -27.21 33.59
CA LEU A 379 -17.03 -27.22 32.15
C LEU A 379 -16.36 -25.92 31.69
N PHE A 380 -15.21 -26.03 31.05
CA PHE A 380 -14.45 -24.92 30.50
C PHE A 380 -14.24 -25.11 28.99
N PHE A 381 -14.72 -24.16 28.19
CA PHE A 381 -14.46 -24.09 26.76
C PHE A 381 -13.17 -23.35 26.48
N LEU A 382 -12.34 -23.92 25.61
CA LEU A 382 -11.34 -23.20 24.84
C LEU A 382 -11.94 -22.97 23.45
N LEU A 383 -11.96 -21.72 23.00
CA LEU A 383 -12.71 -21.25 21.83
C LEU A 383 -14.24 -21.45 21.92
N GLY A 384 -14.84 -21.16 23.08
CA GLY A 384 -16.30 -21.09 23.19
C GLY A 384 -16.92 -19.90 22.44
N PRO A 385 -18.26 -19.74 22.52
CA PRO A 385 -18.99 -18.69 21.82
C PRO A 385 -18.34 -17.29 21.91
N ASN A 386 -18.38 -16.56 20.80
CA ASN A 386 -17.85 -15.21 20.64
C ASN A 386 -16.36 -14.99 20.93
N THR A 387 -15.52 -16.00 20.69
CA THR A 387 -14.06 -15.89 20.83
C THR A 387 -13.29 -16.11 19.52
N GLY A 388 -13.99 -16.38 18.42
CA GLY A 388 -13.41 -16.40 17.08
C GLY A 388 -12.95 -15.01 16.62
N LEU A 389 -12.02 -14.99 15.67
CA LEU A 389 -11.44 -13.75 15.15
C LEU A 389 -11.51 -13.70 13.62
N GLY A 390 -11.81 -12.51 13.09
CA GLY A 390 -11.92 -12.30 11.64
C GLY A 390 -10.60 -12.02 10.92
N HIS A 391 -9.55 -11.61 11.63
CA HIS A 391 -8.28 -11.12 11.05
C HIS A 391 -7.01 -11.46 11.84
N ASN A 392 -7.15 -11.98 13.07
CA ASN A 392 -6.03 -12.27 13.98
C ASN A 392 -5.96 -13.77 14.30
N SER A 393 -4.83 -14.22 14.86
CA SER A 393 -4.66 -15.61 15.29
C SER A 393 -5.55 -15.94 16.49
N ILE A 394 -6.38 -16.98 16.37
CA ILE A 394 -7.22 -17.51 17.46
C ILE A 394 -6.41 -18.09 18.62
N ILE A 395 -5.14 -18.41 18.40
CA ILE A 395 -4.22 -18.91 19.44
C ILE A 395 -4.14 -17.92 20.60
N VAL A 396 -4.14 -16.62 20.30
CA VAL A 396 -4.11 -15.55 21.32
C VAL A 396 -5.32 -15.62 22.27
N MET A 397 -6.49 -16.02 21.74
CA MET A 397 -7.70 -16.17 22.55
C MET A 397 -7.62 -17.43 23.41
N ILE A 398 -7.13 -18.53 22.83
CA ILE A 398 -6.91 -19.80 23.54
C ILE A 398 -5.96 -19.61 24.71
N GLU A 399 -4.80 -18.97 24.51
CA GLU A 399 -3.81 -18.74 25.55
C GLU A 399 -4.39 -17.92 26.72
N ALA A 400 -5.18 -16.89 26.40
CA ALA A 400 -5.88 -16.10 27.41
C ALA A 400 -6.91 -16.95 28.19
N GLN A 401 -7.65 -17.83 27.52
CA GLN A 401 -8.60 -18.75 28.15
C GLN A 401 -7.92 -19.81 29.01
N ILE A 402 -6.77 -20.34 28.57
CA ILE A 402 -5.95 -21.29 29.33
C ILE A 402 -5.51 -20.66 30.66
N ASN A 403 -4.97 -19.43 30.62
CA ASN A 403 -4.52 -18.73 31.82
C ASN A 403 -5.68 -18.53 32.82
N TYR A 404 -6.83 -18.04 32.34
CA TYR A 404 -8.01 -17.84 33.17
C TYR A 404 -8.56 -19.15 33.76
N THR A 405 -8.55 -20.22 32.97
CA THR A 405 -9.02 -21.56 33.41
C THR A 405 -8.05 -22.16 34.44
N ALA A 406 -6.74 -22.03 34.21
CA ALA A 406 -5.74 -22.50 35.16
C ALA A 406 -5.87 -21.77 36.51
N GLU A 407 -6.06 -20.45 36.51
CA GLU A 407 -6.32 -19.71 37.74
C GLU A 407 -7.63 -20.13 38.44
N ALA A 408 -8.68 -20.43 37.69
CA ALA A 408 -9.93 -20.95 38.26
C ALA A 408 -9.71 -22.30 38.97
N LEU A 409 -8.95 -23.21 38.35
CA LEU A 409 -8.62 -24.52 38.93
C LEU A 409 -7.73 -24.40 40.16
N LEU A 410 -6.71 -23.52 40.12
CA LEU A 410 -5.88 -23.22 41.29
C LEU A 410 -6.70 -22.62 42.43
N TYR A 411 -7.65 -21.74 42.12
CA TYR A 411 -8.56 -21.19 43.13
C TYR A 411 -9.44 -22.28 43.77
N MET A 412 -9.96 -23.21 42.98
CA MET A 412 -10.74 -24.34 43.48
C MET A 412 -9.91 -25.23 44.42
N ASP A 413 -8.66 -25.52 44.06
CA ASP A 413 -7.73 -26.30 44.88
C ASP A 413 -7.42 -25.55 46.20
N GLU A 414 -7.04 -24.27 46.13
CA GLU A 414 -6.70 -23.44 47.29
C GLU A 414 -7.87 -23.28 48.26
N LYS A 415 -9.11 -23.16 47.75
CA LYS A 415 -10.33 -23.00 48.56
C LYS A 415 -11.04 -24.32 48.88
N ASN A 416 -10.49 -25.45 48.44
CA ASN A 416 -11.07 -26.78 48.59
C ASN A 416 -12.54 -26.86 48.11
N VAL A 417 -12.82 -26.24 46.96
CA VAL A 417 -14.15 -26.24 46.32
C VAL A 417 -14.20 -27.30 45.23
N ARG A 418 -15.28 -28.08 45.18
CA ARG A 418 -15.44 -29.16 44.19
C ARG A 418 -16.28 -28.76 42.99
N VAL A 419 -17.20 -27.83 43.16
CA VAL A 419 -18.12 -27.40 42.11
C VAL A 419 -17.96 -25.91 41.88
N LEU A 420 -17.68 -25.54 40.63
CA LEU A 420 -17.61 -24.16 40.16
C LEU A 420 -18.58 -23.99 39.00
N ASP A 421 -19.58 -23.13 39.18
CA ASP A 421 -20.57 -22.79 38.16
C ASP A 421 -20.72 -21.28 38.03
N VAL A 422 -20.96 -20.78 36.83
CA VAL A 422 -21.07 -19.33 36.60
C VAL A 422 -22.47 -18.83 36.94
N LYS A 423 -22.56 -17.67 37.59
CA LYS A 423 -23.85 -17.04 37.90
C LYS A 423 -24.59 -16.68 36.61
N GLN A 424 -25.87 -17.03 36.52
CA GLN A 424 -26.74 -16.64 35.40
C GLN A 424 -26.69 -15.12 35.13
N SER A 425 -26.73 -14.31 36.19
CA SER A 425 -26.65 -12.84 36.06
C SER A 425 -25.33 -12.33 35.48
N ALA A 426 -24.20 -13.00 35.79
CA ALA A 426 -22.90 -12.66 35.22
C ALA A 426 -22.83 -13.03 33.73
N HIS A 427 -23.33 -14.21 33.40
CA HIS A 427 -23.50 -14.68 32.02
C HIS A 427 -24.33 -13.70 31.18
N ASP A 428 -25.52 -13.34 31.65
CA ASP A 428 -26.47 -12.52 30.87
C ASP A 428 -25.95 -11.09 30.68
N ASN A 429 -25.39 -10.48 31.74
CA ASN A 429 -24.80 -9.15 31.67
C ASN A 429 -23.62 -9.09 30.70
N PHE A 430 -22.77 -10.12 30.70
CA PHE A 430 -21.64 -10.21 29.78
C PHE A 430 -22.13 -10.29 28.32
N ASN A 431 -23.04 -11.22 28.03
CA ASN A 431 -23.56 -11.41 26.68
C ASN A 431 -24.36 -10.20 26.17
N HIS A 432 -25.13 -9.53 27.02
CA HIS A 432 -25.84 -8.31 26.64
C HIS A 432 -24.88 -7.19 26.18
N LYS A 433 -23.80 -6.95 26.94
CA LYS A 433 -22.77 -5.97 26.60
C LYS A 433 -22.04 -6.36 25.31
N LEU A 434 -21.70 -7.63 25.18
CA LEU A 434 -21.02 -8.20 24.02
C LEU A 434 -21.85 -8.03 22.74
N GLN A 435 -23.13 -8.40 22.76
CA GLN A 435 -24.04 -8.24 21.62
C GLN A 435 -24.26 -6.77 21.27
N THR A 436 -24.28 -5.88 22.27
CA THR A 436 -24.35 -4.43 22.02
C THR A 436 -23.11 -3.90 21.29
N LYS A 437 -21.92 -4.43 21.58
CA LYS A 437 -20.70 -4.10 20.83
C LYS A 437 -20.77 -4.66 19.40
N LEU A 438 -21.14 -5.94 19.25
CA LEU A 438 -21.21 -6.63 17.97
C LEU A 438 -22.09 -5.90 16.95
N LYS A 439 -23.24 -5.35 17.38
CA LYS A 439 -24.15 -4.55 16.53
C LYS A 439 -23.48 -3.40 15.78
N LYS A 440 -22.39 -2.84 16.32
CA LYS A 440 -21.66 -1.72 15.71
C LYS A 440 -20.52 -2.16 14.79
N THR A 441 -20.24 -3.46 14.71
CA THR A 441 -19.10 -3.99 13.95
C THR A 441 -19.48 -4.34 12.53
N VAL A 442 -18.51 -4.30 11.62
CA VAL A 442 -18.65 -4.73 10.22
C VAL A 442 -19.12 -6.18 10.09
N TRP A 443 -18.82 -7.03 11.08
CA TRP A 443 -19.25 -8.44 11.14
C TRP A 443 -20.75 -8.60 11.33
N GLN A 444 -21.45 -7.54 11.76
CA GLN A 444 -22.89 -7.53 11.97
C GLN A 444 -23.61 -6.58 11.00
N SER A 445 -23.11 -5.35 10.82
CA SER A 445 -23.77 -4.31 10.04
C SER A 445 -23.25 -4.17 8.60
N GLY A 446 -22.22 -4.93 8.21
CA GLY A 446 -21.59 -4.77 6.90
C GLY A 446 -22.32 -5.43 5.72
N GLY A 447 -23.51 -5.99 5.92
CA GLY A 447 -24.38 -6.46 4.83
C GLY A 447 -24.07 -7.84 4.25
N CYS A 448 -23.08 -8.57 4.79
CA CYS A 448 -22.81 -9.95 4.41
C CYS A 448 -23.72 -10.94 5.16
N HIS A 449 -24.26 -11.94 4.45
CA HIS A 449 -24.67 -13.19 5.08
C HIS A 449 -23.41 -14.04 5.33
N SER A 450 -23.16 -14.40 6.59
CA SER A 450 -22.00 -15.19 7.00
C SER A 450 -22.40 -16.23 8.04
N TRP A 451 -21.58 -17.28 8.20
CA TRP A 451 -21.78 -18.32 9.20
C TRP A 451 -21.62 -17.81 10.65
N TYR A 452 -21.19 -16.56 10.84
CA TYR A 452 -21.05 -15.96 12.16
C TYR A 452 -22.38 -15.73 12.87
N GLN A 453 -23.48 -15.66 12.11
CA GLN A 453 -24.81 -15.34 12.61
C GLN A 453 -25.66 -16.59 12.79
N ASP A 454 -26.41 -16.64 13.90
CA ASP A 454 -27.47 -17.63 14.10
C ASP A 454 -28.73 -17.27 13.27
N ALA A 455 -29.74 -18.15 13.29
CA ALA A 455 -31.00 -17.95 12.54
C ALA A 455 -31.78 -16.69 12.95
N LYS A 456 -31.47 -16.10 14.11
CA LYS A 456 -32.07 -14.85 14.61
C LYS A 456 -31.20 -13.62 14.30
N GLY A 457 -30.07 -13.82 13.63
CA GLY A 457 -29.14 -12.79 13.26
C GLY A 457 -28.17 -12.37 14.38
N ASN A 458 -28.10 -13.07 15.52
CA ASN A 458 -27.09 -12.76 16.52
C ASN A 458 -25.74 -13.33 16.09
N ASN A 459 -24.66 -12.55 16.25
CA ASN A 459 -23.33 -13.08 16.04
C ASN A 459 -22.90 -13.87 17.28
N THR A 460 -22.73 -15.18 17.15
CA THR A 460 -22.38 -16.10 18.25
C THR A 460 -20.94 -16.58 18.16
N THR A 461 -20.18 -16.16 17.15
CA THR A 461 -18.87 -16.73 16.83
C THR A 461 -17.72 -15.75 17.05
N ILE A 462 -17.87 -14.48 16.65
CA ILE A 462 -16.75 -13.53 16.60
C ILE A 462 -16.69 -12.66 17.86
N TRP A 463 -15.47 -12.38 18.29
CA TRP A 463 -15.15 -11.36 19.29
C TRP A 463 -15.15 -9.95 18.66
N PRO A 464 -15.91 -8.97 19.20
CA PRO A 464 -16.10 -7.66 18.56
C PRO A 464 -15.00 -6.62 18.83
N ASP A 465 -14.02 -6.93 19.67
CA ASP A 465 -13.07 -5.95 20.21
C ASP A 465 -11.62 -6.35 19.90
N PHE A 466 -10.67 -5.52 20.33
CA PHE A 466 -9.25 -5.86 20.18
C PHE A 466 -8.87 -7.09 21.02
N THR A 467 -7.89 -7.87 20.55
CA THR A 467 -7.40 -9.07 21.25
C THR A 467 -6.76 -8.72 22.60
N TRP A 468 -6.05 -7.59 22.70
CA TRP A 468 -5.48 -7.14 23.97
C TRP A 468 -6.54 -6.81 25.02
N VAL A 469 -7.73 -6.34 24.61
CA VAL A 469 -8.87 -6.14 25.53
C VAL A 469 -9.35 -7.48 26.09
N TYR A 470 -9.37 -8.53 25.26
CA TYR A 470 -9.72 -9.88 25.72
C TYR A 470 -8.64 -10.45 26.64
N ILE A 471 -7.35 -10.28 26.33
CA ILE A 471 -6.25 -10.68 27.23
C ILE A 471 -6.40 -10.00 28.61
N LEU A 472 -6.67 -8.69 28.64
CA LEU A 472 -6.89 -7.97 29.89
C LEU A 472 -8.13 -8.45 30.63
N LEU A 473 -9.22 -8.75 29.91
CA LEU A 473 -10.42 -9.34 30.51
C LEU A 473 -10.06 -10.66 31.20
N MET A 474 -9.26 -11.52 30.55
CA MET A 474 -8.90 -12.85 31.02
C MET A 474 -7.70 -12.89 31.97
N LYS A 475 -7.10 -11.73 32.28
CA LYS A 475 -5.85 -11.63 33.05
C LYS A 475 -5.90 -12.27 34.45
N SER A 476 -7.08 -12.30 35.07
CA SER A 476 -7.25 -12.89 36.39
C SER A 476 -8.62 -13.56 36.54
N PHE A 477 -8.68 -14.69 37.25
CA PHE A 477 -9.94 -15.37 37.58
C PHE A 477 -10.86 -14.48 38.44
N ASP A 478 -12.13 -14.39 38.05
CA ASP A 478 -13.10 -13.43 38.64
C ASP A 478 -14.14 -14.17 39.50
N SER A 479 -13.69 -14.68 40.65
CA SER A 479 -14.45 -15.55 41.55
C SER A 479 -15.82 -15.00 41.96
N LYS A 480 -16.00 -13.66 42.02
CA LYS A 480 -17.28 -13.03 42.38
C LYS A 480 -18.44 -13.37 41.43
N ASN A 481 -18.13 -13.77 40.20
CA ASN A 481 -19.10 -14.14 39.17
C ASN A 481 -19.45 -15.62 39.17
N TYR A 482 -18.92 -16.40 40.11
CA TYR A 482 -19.13 -17.84 40.23
C TYR A 482 -19.84 -18.21 41.54
N ILE A 483 -20.48 -19.37 41.51
CA ILE A 483 -21.08 -20.08 42.63
C ILE A 483 -20.16 -21.26 42.94
N PHE A 484 -19.95 -21.49 44.23
CA PHE A 484 -19.07 -22.52 44.76
C PHE A 484 -19.89 -23.44 45.65
N ASN A 485 -19.85 -24.75 45.41
CA ASN A 485 -20.52 -25.77 46.24
C ASN A 485 -19.58 -26.93 46.57
#